data_AF-A0A9D8NDK6-F1
#
_entry.id   AF-A0A9D8NDK6-F1
#
_cell.length_a   1.000
_cell.length_b   1.000
_cell.length_c   1.000
_cell.angle_alpha   90.00
_cell.angle_beta   90.00
_cell.angle_gamma   90.00
#
_symmetry.space_group_name_H-M   'P 1'
#
loop_
_entity.id
_entity.type
_entity.pdbx_description
1 polymer ?
#
loop_
_entity_poly.entity_id
_entity_poly.type
_entity_poly.pdbx_seq_one_letter_code
_entity_poly.pdbx_strand_id
1 'polypeptide(L)'
;MEKKRNIRIDELEPRRPFTVPEGYFENLTSGIMAALPEQESIYSTKIIVTPWMRIRPYLYAAAAFAGIFFCIKAAIGINSRNNAQMAQTEETTIYSDEYIDSFLETAMIDDYTLYYTLVDAN
;
A
#
# COMPACT_ATOMS: atom_id res chain seq x y z
N MET A 1 -56.41 -54.14 18.36
CA MET A 1 -55.55 -54.71 17.30
C MET A 1 -55.50 -53.71 16.15
N GLU A 2 -54.34 -53.10 15.96
CA GLU A 2 -54.14 -51.94 15.07
C GLU A 2 -53.87 -52.43 13.64
N LYS A 3 -54.79 -52.13 12.71
CA LYS A 3 -54.70 -52.58 11.32
C LYS A 3 -53.81 -51.60 10.53
N LYS A 4 -52.51 -51.87 10.44
CA LYS A 4 -51.60 -51.15 9.54
C LYS A 4 -52.06 -51.39 8.09
N ARG A 5 -52.55 -50.35 7.42
CA ARG A 5 -52.81 -50.39 5.98
C ARG A 5 -51.49 -50.11 5.27
N ASN A 6 -50.87 -51.15 4.72
CA ASN A 6 -49.72 -51.01 3.84
C ASN A 6 -50.21 -50.55 2.48
N ILE A 7 -50.26 -49.24 2.25
CA ILE A 7 -50.61 -48.68 0.94
C ILE A 7 -49.38 -48.83 0.05
N ARG A 8 -49.47 -49.64 -0.99
CA ARG A 8 -48.39 -49.81 -1.97
C ARG A 8 -48.47 -48.66 -2.98
N ILE A 9 -47.36 -47.95 -3.17
CA ILE A 9 -47.23 -46.88 -4.17
C ILE A 9 -47.58 -47.34 -5.59
N ASP A 10 -47.42 -48.64 -5.88
CA ASP A 10 -47.78 -49.29 -7.14
C ASP A 10 -49.30 -49.35 -7.39
N GLU A 11 -50.12 -49.17 -6.34
CA GLU A 11 -51.59 -49.29 -6.34
C GLU A 11 -52.29 -47.92 -6.40
N LEU A 12 -51.52 -46.84 -6.29
CA LEU A 12 -51.99 -45.50 -6.65
C LEU A 12 -51.84 -45.31 -8.15
N GLU A 13 -52.97 -45.14 -8.84
CA GLU A 13 -52.99 -44.64 -10.20
C GLU A 13 -52.16 -43.33 -10.24
N PRO A 14 -51.14 -43.21 -11.10
CA PRO A 14 -50.33 -42.00 -11.21
C PRO A 14 -51.17 -40.92 -11.87
N ARG A 15 -52.13 -40.38 -11.12
CA ARG A 15 -52.85 -39.17 -11.49
C ARG A 15 -51.79 -38.10 -11.55
N ARG A 16 -51.52 -37.58 -12.73
CA ARG A 16 -50.67 -36.40 -12.94
C ARG A 16 -51.60 -35.20 -12.73
N PRO A 17 -51.69 -34.61 -11.52
CA PRO A 17 -52.61 -33.50 -11.27
C PRO A 17 -52.23 -32.23 -12.03
N PHE A 18 -51.00 -32.16 -12.54
CA PHE A 18 -50.48 -31.02 -13.29
C PHE A 18 -49.97 -31.50 -14.64
N THR A 19 -50.57 -30.97 -15.71
CA THR A 19 -50.06 -31.07 -17.07
C THR A 19 -49.77 -29.66 -17.53
N VAL A 20 -48.56 -29.42 -18.00
CA VAL A 20 -48.20 -28.12 -18.57
C VAL A 20 -48.78 -28.02 -19.99
N PRO A 21 -49.24 -26.84 -20.43
CA PRO A 21 -49.54 -26.60 -21.83
C PRO A 21 -48.33 -26.90 -22.72
N GLU A 22 -48.58 -27.35 -23.95
CA GLU A 22 -47.53 -27.53 -24.95
C GLU A 22 -46.80 -26.21 -25.19
N GLY A 23 -45.46 -26.24 -25.25
CA GLY A 23 -44.63 -25.04 -25.44
C GLY A 23 -44.47 -24.12 -24.23
N TYR A 24 -45.00 -24.45 -23.03
CA TYR A 24 -44.82 -23.64 -21.81
C TYR A 24 -43.34 -23.44 -21.45
N PHE A 25 -42.58 -24.53 -21.39
CA PHE A 25 -41.15 -24.47 -21.06
C PHE A 25 -40.30 -23.90 -22.20
N GLU A 26 -40.76 -24.02 -23.45
CA GLU A 26 -40.07 -23.45 -24.62
C GLU A 26 -40.09 -21.93 -24.59
N ASN A 27 -41.22 -21.34 -24.16
CA ASN A 27 -41.39 -19.89 -24.04
C ASN A 27 -41.01 -19.32 -22.67
N LEU A 28 -40.67 -20.17 -21.69
CA LEU A 28 -40.32 -19.72 -20.34
C LEU A 28 -39.11 -18.79 -20.35
N THR A 29 -38.04 -19.16 -21.04
CA THR A 29 -36.82 -18.35 -21.10
C THR A 29 -37.06 -17.01 -21.76
N SER A 30 -37.81 -16.99 -22.87
CA SER A 30 -38.19 -15.75 -23.56
C SER A 30 -39.11 -14.88 -22.72
N GLY A 31 -40.05 -15.49 -21.99
CA GLY A 31 -40.93 -14.80 -21.05
C GLY A 31 -40.18 -14.22 -19.86
N ILE A 32 -39.20 -14.94 -19.30
CA ILE A 32 -38.31 -14.43 -18.26
C ILE A 32 -37.52 -13.24 -18.80
N MET A 33 -36.84 -13.38 -19.95
CA MET A 33 -36.04 -12.29 -20.53
C MET A 33 -36.87 -11.06 -20.90
N ALA A 34 -38.12 -11.24 -21.35
CA ALA A 34 -39.03 -10.13 -21.63
C ALA A 34 -39.62 -9.49 -20.36
N ALA A 35 -39.74 -10.25 -19.27
CA ALA A 35 -40.21 -9.77 -17.97
C ALA A 35 -39.09 -9.18 -17.10
N LEU A 36 -37.83 -9.45 -17.44
CA LEU A 36 -36.72 -8.69 -16.90
C LEU A 36 -36.94 -7.24 -17.36
N PRO A 37 -36.89 -6.25 -16.44
CA PRO A 37 -36.76 -4.86 -16.85
C PRO A 37 -35.62 -4.80 -17.85
N GLU A 38 -35.74 -3.97 -18.89
CA GLU A 38 -34.55 -3.52 -19.61
C GLU A 38 -33.65 -2.95 -18.53
N GLN A 39 -32.70 -3.76 -18.07
CA GLN A 39 -31.70 -3.33 -17.13
C GLN A 39 -30.86 -2.43 -18.03
N GLU A 40 -31.29 -1.16 -18.13
CA GLU A 40 -30.43 -0.04 -18.45
C GLU A 40 -29.16 -0.41 -17.74
N SER A 41 -28.15 -0.75 -18.53
CA SER A 41 -26.91 -1.21 -17.99
C SER A 41 -26.40 -0.05 -17.15
N ILE A 42 -26.68 -0.11 -15.85
CA ILE A 42 -26.02 0.64 -14.79
C ILE A 42 -24.60 0.07 -14.65
N TYR A 43 -23.98 -0.22 -15.79
CA TYR A 43 -22.61 -0.57 -16.04
C TYR A 43 -22.03 0.46 -17.01
N SER A 44 -22.50 1.70 -16.95
CA SER A 44 -21.84 2.78 -17.68
C SER A 44 -21.91 4.16 -17.03
N THR A 45 -22.21 4.26 -15.74
CA THR A 45 -21.55 5.33 -14.98
C THR A 45 -20.14 4.85 -14.70
N LYS A 46 -19.31 4.86 -15.76
CA LYS A 46 -17.86 4.90 -15.61
C LYS A 46 -17.61 6.13 -14.75
N ILE A 47 -17.48 5.93 -13.44
CA ILE A 47 -16.98 6.95 -12.53
C ILE A 47 -15.56 7.20 -13.04
N ILE A 48 -15.45 8.20 -13.91
CA ILE A 48 -14.18 8.68 -14.41
C ILE A 48 -13.51 9.27 -13.18
N VAL A 49 -12.71 8.45 -12.51
CA VAL A 49 -11.77 8.93 -11.51
C VAL A 49 -10.86 9.90 -12.26
N THR A 50 -11.15 11.19 -12.14
CA THR A 50 -10.33 12.23 -12.74
C THR A 50 -8.92 12.11 -12.15
N PRO A 51 -7.85 12.02 -12.96
CA PRO A 51 -6.49 11.81 -12.47
C PRO A 51 -6.02 12.94 -11.54
N TRP A 52 -6.70 14.08 -11.56
CA TRP A 52 -6.52 15.22 -10.68
C TRP A 52 -6.55 14.88 -9.18
N MET A 53 -7.38 13.92 -8.79
CA MET A 53 -7.50 13.55 -7.37
C MET A 53 -6.23 12.87 -6.84
N ARG A 54 -5.46 12.21 -7.71
CA ARG A 54 -4.18 11.59 -7.37
C ARG A 54 -3.03 12.60 -7.33
N ILE A 55 -3.14 13.73 -8.05
CA ILE A 55 -2.10 14.75 -8.17
C ILE A 55 -2.10 15.72 -6.97
N ARG A 56 -3.26 15.95 -6.33
CA ARG A 56 -3.41 16.82 -5.15
C ARG A 56 -2.39 16.55 -4.02
N PRO A 57 -2.17 15.31 -3.55
CA PRO A 57 -1.17 15.05 -2.50
C PRO A 57 0.27 15.31 -2.97
N TYR A 58 0.60 15.02 -4.22
CA TYR A 58 1.93 15.30 -4.76
C TYR A 58 2.20 16.79 -4.93
N LEU A 59 1.17 17.59 -5.25
CA LEU A 59 1.30 19.05 -5.32
C LEU A 59 1.66 19.64 -3.95
N TYR A 60 1.05 19.16 -2.87
CA TYR A 60 1.38 19.58 -1.50
C TYR A 60 2.81 19.16 -1.13
N ALA A 61 3.20 17.91 -1.44
CA ALA A 61 4.56 17.43 -1.21
C ALA A 61 5.59 18.28 -1.99
N ALA A 62 5.33 18.56 -3.27
CA ALA A 62 6.20 19.40 -4.10
C ALA A 62 6.34 20.82 -3.55
N ALA A 63 5.25 21.43 -3.05
CA ALA A 63 5.31 22.74 -2.40
C ALA A 63 6.14 22.73 -1.11
N ALA A 64 6.00 21.68 -0.29
CA ALA A 64 6.81 21.51 0.93
C ALA A 64 8.30 21.32 0.59
N PHE A 65 8.63 20.48 -0.40
CA PHE A 65 10.00 20.30 -0.87
C PHE A 65 10.58 21.59 -1.48
N ALA A 66 9.81 22.32 -2.29
CA ALA A 66 10.24 23.59 -2.86
C ALA A 66 10.48 24.65 -1.77
N GLY A 67 9.60 24.72 -0.76
CA GLY A 67 9.77 25.61 0.40
C GLY A 67 11.02 25.27 1.21
N ILE A 68 11.22 24.01 1.55
CA ILE A 68 12.42 23.55 2.29
C ILE A 68 13.68 23.78 1.45
N PHE A 69 13.67 23.43 0.16
CA PHE A 69 14.79 23.63 -0.74
C PHE A 69 15.14 25.11 -0.90
N PHE A 70 14.13 25.98 -1.01
CA PHE A 70 14.33 27.42 -1.08
C PHE A 70 14.88 27.98 0.24
N CYS A 71 14.36 27.54 1.40
CA CYS A 71 14.89 27.91 2.71
C CYS A 71 16.35 27.46 2.89
N ILE A 72 16.69 26.23 2.49
CA ILE A 72 18.07 25.72 2.51
C ILE A 72 18.95 26.54 1.57
N LYS A 73 18.51 26.81 0.33
CA LYS A 73 19.26 27.63 -0.63
C LYS A 73 19.40 29.08 -0.19
N ALA A 74 18.41 29.66 0.49
CA ALA A 74 18.49 31.00 1.04
C ALA A 74 19.44 31.04 2.25
N ALA A 75 19.33 30.09 3.18
CA ALA A 75 20.23 29.98 4.32
C ALA A 75 21.68 29.72 3.89
N ILE A 76 21.91 28.75 3.00
CA ILE A 76 23.23 28.49 2.41
C ILE A 76 23.66 29.65 1.54
N GLY A 77 22.80 30.29 0.74
CA GLY A 77 23.19 31.44 -0.10
C GLY A 77 23.57 32.69 0.68
N ILE A 78 22.90 32.95 1.80
CA ILE A 78 23.24 34.02 2.74
C ILE A 78 24.54 33.67 3.48
N ASN A 79 24.74 32.40 3.87
CA ASN A 79 25.93 31.94 4.58
C ASN A 79 27.12 31.60 3.66
N SER A 80 26.94 31.31 2.37
CA SER A 80 27.97 30.92 1.39
C SER A 80 28.59 32.12 0.68
N ARG A 81 28.05 33.33 0.84
CA ARG A 81 28.90 34.53 0.71
C ARG A 81 30.03 34.53 1.74
N ASN A 82 29.87 33.79 2.85
CA ASN A 82 30.85 33.66 3.92
C ASN A 82 31.52 32.26 4.02
N ASN A 83 30.89 31.20 3.49
CA ASN A 83 31.36 29.81 3.60
C ASN A 83 31.14 29.04 2.28
N ALA A 84 31.81 29.44 1.19
CA ALA A 84 31.83 28.69 -0.07
C ALA A 84 32.77 27.45 -0.04
N GLN A 85 33.16 26.99 1.15
CA GLN A 85 33.93 25.77 1.36
C GLN A 85 33.26 25.04 2.50
N MET A 86 32.52 23.97 2.24
CA MET A 86 32.19 22.86 3.15
C MET A 86 31.07 22.03 2.48
N ALA A 87 31.31 21.64 1.23
CA ALA A 87 30.54 20.59 0.57
C ALA A 87 31.55 19.75 -0.22
N GLN A 88 32.38 19.02 0.51
CA GLN A 88 33.10 17.88 -0.03
C GLN A 88 32.78 16.67 0.84
N THR A 89 32.14 15.71 0.19
CA THR A 89 32.09 14.31 0.61
C THR A 89 33.44 13.66 0.28
N GLU A 90 33.81 12.64 1.06
CA GLU A 90 34.80 11.57 0.80
C GLU A 90 36.17 11.66 1.52
N GLU A 91 36.26 10.87 2.60
CA GLU A 91 37.30 9.88 3.00
C GLU A 91 38.79 10.25 3.18
N THR A 92 39.35 9.73 4.29
CA THR A 92 40.75 9.75 4.79
C THR A 92 41.19 11.01 5.53
N THR A 93 40.68 11.21 6.74
CA THR A 93 41.17 12.26 7.66
C THR A 93 42.41 11.77 8.41
N ILE A 94 43.57 12.36 8.11
CA ILE A 94 44.74 12.29 9.00
C ILE A 94 44.33 12.99 10.29
N TYR A 95 44.13 12.22 11.36
CA TYR A 95 43.81 12.78 12.68
C TYR A 95 45.02 13.57 13.18
N SER A 96 44.81 14.86 13.50
CA SER A 96 45.82 15.70 14.14
C SER A 96 45.98 15.30 15.60
N ASP A 97 47.21 15.35 16.13
CA ASP A 97 47.54 14.96 17.51
C ASP A 97 46.63 15.65 18.55
N GLU A 98 46.28 16.93 18.34
CA GLU A 98 45.34 17.68 19.20
C GLU A 98 43.93 17.05 19.27
N TYR A 99 43.45 16.48 18.16
CA TYR A 99 42.17 15.80 18.13
C TYR A 99 42.25 14.42 18.80
N ILE A 100 43.36 13.70 18.60
CA ILE A 100 43.61 12.42 19.23
C ILE A 100 43.64 12.59 20.76
N ASP A 101 44.38 13.59 21.25
CA ASP A 101 44.46 13.90 22.68
C ASP A 101 43.08 14.27 23.25
N SER A 102 42.30 15.08 22.55
CA SER A 102 40.94 15.43 23.00
C SER A 102 40.01 14.22 23.08
N PHE A 103 40.16 13.27 22.17
CA PHE A 103 39.37 12.03 22.16
C PHE A 103 39.80 11.11 23.30
N LEU A 104 41.11 10.99 23.55
CA LEU A 104 41.66 10.20 24.66
C LEU A 104 41.24 10.77 26.02
N GLU A 105 41.26 12.10 26.18
CA GLU A 105 40.79 12.79 27.37
C GLU A 105 39.27 12.58 27.56
N THR A 106 38.49 12.70 26.49
CA THR A 106 37.03 12.46 26.53
C THR A 106 36.69 11.02 26.91
N ALA A 107 37.48 10.06 26.43
CA ALA A 107 37.31 8.65 26.75
C ALA A 107 37.89 8.27 28.13
N MET A 108 38.55 9.21 28.83
CA MET A 108 39.32 8.99 30.06
C MET A 108 40.27 7.79 29.95
N ILE A 109 40.87 7.60 28.76
CA ILE A 109 41.84 6.54 28.48
C ILE A 109 43.20 7.01 28.99
N ASP A 110 43.79 6.27 29.93
CA ASP A 110 45.16 6.53 30.37
C ASP A 110 46.19 5.92 29.41
N ASP A 111 47.44 6.39 29.49
CA ASP A 111 48.53 5.92 28.62
C ASP A 111 48.72 4.38 28.70
N TYR A 112 48.48 3.79 29.89
CA TYR A 112 48.59 2.35 30.09
C TYR A 112 47.52 1.57 29.31
N THR A 113 46.27 2.05 29.35
CA THR A 113 45.15 1.49 28.59
C THR A 113 45.35 1.70 27.09
N LEU A 114 45.94 2.81 26.67
CA LEU A 114 46.30 3.05 25.27
C LEU A 114 47.29 1.99 24.75
N TYR A 115 48.35 1.68 25.50
CA TYR A 115 49.29 0.62 25.10
C TYR A 115 48.63 -0.76 25.05
N TYR A 116 47.82 -1.11 26.04
CA TYR A 116 47.13 -2.40 26.09
C TYR A 116 46.17 -2.58 24.91
N THR A 117 45.37 -1.54 24.59
CA THR A 117 44.39 -1.58 23.50
C THR A 117 45.05 -1.63 22.12
N LEU A 118 46.18 -0.94 21.93
CA LEU A 118 46.94 -1.02 20.67
C LEU A 118 47.61 -2.39 20.47
N VAL A 119 48.07 -3.02 21.54
CA VAL A 119 48.64 -4.38 21.50
C VAL A 119 47.57 -5.45 21.25
N ASP A 120 46.37 -5.29 21.81
CA ASP A 120 45.25 -6.21 21.60
C ASP A 120 44.62 -6.07 20.20
N ALA A 121 44.67 -4.87 19.62
CA ALA A 121 44.14 -4.58 18.28
C ALA A 121 45.05 -5.05 17.12
N ASN A 122 46.27 -5.54 17.41
CA ASN A 122 47.24 -6.03 16.42
C ASN A 122 47.46 -7.54 16.53
#